data_AF-A0A7V8FI56-F1
#
_entry.id   AF-A0A7V8FI56-F1
#
_cell.length_a   1.000
_cell.length_b   1.000
_cell.length_c   1.000
_cell.angle_alpha   90.00
_cell.angle_beta   90.00
_cell.angle_gamma   90.00
#
_symmetry.space_group_name_H-M   'P 1'
#
loop_
_entity.id
_entity.type
_entity.pdbx_description
1 polymer ?
#
loop_
_entity_poly.entity_id
_entity_poly.type
_entity_poly.pdbx_seq_one_letter_code
_entity_poly.pdbx_strand_id
1 'polypeptide(L)' 'MSFGKAEQCQVILSISSGTLVDQRYIDWAVEEGYAAIDDNNHATVTEEGWKFMQG' A
#
# COMPACT_ATOMS: atom_id res chain seq x y z
N MET A 1 -5.12 6.82 -10.86
CA MET A 1 -4.31 5.70 -11.40
C MET A 1 -5.18 4.45 -11.33
N SER A 2 -5.02 3.44 -12.18
CA SER A 2 -5.79 2.19 -12.05
C SER A 2 -4.83 1.02 -12.18
N PHE A 3 -4.86 0.13 -11.20
CA PHE A 3 -4.01 -1.06 -11.11
C PHE A 3 -4.85 -2.31 -11.32
N GLY A 4 -4.29 -3.31 -11.98
CA GLY A 4 -4.83 -4.66 -11.91
C GLY A 4 -4.67 -5.24 -10.50
N LYS A 5 -5.51 -6.22 -10.12
CA LYS A 5 -5.47 -6.84 -8.77
C LYS A 5 -4.06 -7.33 -8.38
N ALA A 6 -3.31 -7.90 -9.31
CA ALA A 6 -1.94 -8.37 -9.06
C ALA A 6 -0.98 -7.21 -8.73
N GLU A 7 -1.10 -6.08 -9.43
CA GLU A 7 -0.29 -4.89 -9.21
C GLU A 7 -0.65 -4.22 -7.88
N GLN A 8 -1.94 -4.19 -7.53
CA GLN A 8 -2.42 -3.71 -6.22
C GLN A 8 -1.77 -4.52 -5.08
N CYS A 9 -1.81 -5.86 -5.15
CA CYS A 9 -1.15 -6.70 -4.16
C CYS A 9 0.36 -6.46 -4.10
N GLN A 10 1.03 -6.29 -5.25
CA GLN A 10 2.46 -6.03 -5.29
C GLN A 10 2.83 -4.69 -4.64
N VAL A 11 2.02 -3.65 -4.84
CA VAL A 11 2.20 -2.35 -4.17
C VAL A 11 2.07 -2.50 -2.66
N ILE A 12 0.99 -3.12 -2.19
CA ILE A 12 0.74 -3.30 -0.74
C ILE A 12 1.85 -4.14 -0.09
N LEU A 13 2.30 -5.22 -0.73
CA LEU A 13 3.45 -6.02 -0.27
C LEU A 13 4.74 -5.20 -0.20
N SER A 14 4.99 -4.35 -1.19
CA SER A 14 6.20 -3.53 -1.24
C SER A 14 6.22 -2.51 -0.10
N ILE A 15 5.06 -1.91 0.23
CA ILE A 15 4.90 -1.04 1.39
C ILE A 15 5.15 -1.81 2.69
N SER A 16 4.55 -2.99 2.86
CA SER A 16 4.74 -3.81 4.07
C SER A 16 6.19 -4.25 4.30
N SER A 17 6.95 -4.49 3.23
CA SER A 17 8.33 -4.98 3.31
C SER A 17 9.35 -3.85 3.50
N GLY A 18 8.91 -2.59 3.52
CA GLY A 18 9.81 -1.43 3.54
C GLY A 18 10.69 -1.34 2.29
N THR A 19 10.30 -2.00 1.20
CA THR A 19 10.99 -1.88 -0.08
C THR A 19 10.73 -0.49 -0.64
N LEU A 20 11.69 0.08 -1.37
CA LEU A 20 11.54 1.42 -1.94
C LEU A 20 10.40 1.42 -2.97
N VAL A 21 9.29 2.04 -2.61
CA VAL A 21 8.11 2.20 -3.48
C VAL A 21 8.04 3.66 -3.92
N ASP A 22 7.78 3.92 -5.21
CA ASP A 22 7.51 5.28 -5.70
C ASP A 22 6.36 5.89 -4.89
N GLN A 23 6.52 7.14 -4.45
CA GLN A 23 5.55 7.83 -3.57
C GLN A 23 4.13 7.81 -4.14
N ARG A 24 3.96 7.82 -5.47
CA ARG A 24 2.64 7.78 -6.10
C ARG A 24 1.87 6.49 -5.80
N TYR A 25 2.58 5.37 -5.57
CA TYR A 25 1.97 4.10 -5.17
C TYR A 25 1.57 4.11 -3.69
N ILE A 26 2.36 4.79 -2.84
CA ILE A 26 2.04 5.00 -1.44
C ILE A 26 0.79 5.89 -1.34
N ASP A 27 0.77 7.01 -2.05
CA ASP A 27 -0.36 7.95 -2.06
C ASP A 27 -1.64 7.25 -2.52
N TRP A 28 -1.56 6.44 -3.58
CA TRP A 28 -2.69 5.63 -4.03
C TRP A 28 -3.14 4.63 -2.95
N ALA A 29 -2.22 3.88 -2.33
CA ALA A 29 -2.59 2.91 -1.31
C ALA A 29 -3.22 3.58 -0.08
N VAL A 30 -2.83 4.81 0.24
CA VAL A 30 -3.44 5.62 1.30
C VAL A 30 -4.83 6.10 0.89
N GLU A 31 -5.00 6.58 -0.34
CA GLU A 31 -6.30 7.03 -0.88
C GLU A 31 -7.35 5.90 -0.88
N GLU A 32 -6.94 4.68 -1.21
CA GLU A 32 -7.80 3.48 -1.16
C GLU A 32 -8.00 2.92 0.26
N GLY A 33 -7.27 3.43 1.26
CA GLY A 33 -7.32 2.96 2.64
C GLY A 33 -6.55 1.66 2.91
N TYR A 34 -5.71 1.20 1.98
CA TYR A 34 -4.84 0.03 2.13
C TYR A 34 -3.54 0.33 2.89
N ALA A 35 -3.14 1.61 2.99
CA ALA A 35 -1.99 2.06 3.76
C ALA A 35 -2.31 3.33 4.57
N ALA A 36 -1.48 3.61 5.56
CA ALA A 36 -1.50 4.84 6.34
C ALA A 36 -0.07 5.37 6.51
N ILE A 37 0.09 6.69 6.57
CA ILE A 37 1.37 7.36 6.80
C ILE A 37 1.41 7.83 8.25
N ASP A 38 2.49 7.52 8.97
CA ASP A 38 2.73 8.01 10.33
C ASP A 38 3.41 9.39 10.35
N ASP A 39 3.60 9.94 11.56
CA ASP A 39 4.24 11.25 11.75
C ASP A 39 5.71 11.31 11.30
N ASN A 40 6.35 10.16 11.06
CA ASN A 40 7.71 10.05 10.53
C ASN A 40 7.74 9.83 9.02
N ASN A 41 6.60 10.03 8.34
CA ASN A 41 6.42 9.80 6.91
C ASN A 41 6.67 8.33 6.51
N HIS A 42 6.43 7.39 7.43
CA HIS A 42 6.54 5.95 7.18
C HIS A 42 5.17 5.40 6.80
N ALA A 43 5.10 4.78 5.62
CA ALA A 43 3.90 4.11 5.14
C ALA A 43 3.79 2.71 5.74
N THR A 44 2.66 2.40 6.36
CA THR A 44 2.35 1.08 6.92
C THR A 44 1.04 0.55 6.32
N VAL A 45 0.97 -0.75 6.04
CA VAL A 45 -0.24 -1.40 5.52
C VAL A 45 -1.32 -1.50 6.60
N THR A 46 -2.55 -1.12 6.27
CA THR A 46 -3.72 -1.18 7.16
C THR A 46 -4.31 -2.59 7.23
N GLU A 47 -5.23 -2.82 8.17
CA GLU A 47 -5.97 -4.08 8.25
C GLU A 47 -6.73 -4.40 6.95
N GLU A 48 -7.32 -3.39 6.31
CA GLU A 48 -8.02 -3.55 5.03
C GLU A 48 -7.06 -3.90 3.89
N GLY A 49 -5.86 -3.32 3.87
CA GLY A 49 -4.80 -3.72 2.93
C GLY A 49 -4.40 -5.19 3.11
N TRP A 50 -4.29 -5.67 4.35
CA TRP A 50 -4.01 -7.07 4.64
C TRP A 50 -5.15 -8.00 4.22
N LYS A 51 -6.40 -7.63 4.48
CA LYS A 51 -7.59 -8.40 4.02
C LYS A 51 -7.63 -8.49 2.50
N PHE A 52 -7.36 -7.38 1.81
CA PHE A 52 -7.30 -7.35 0.36
C PHE A 52 -6.25 -8.33 -0.19
N MET A 53 -5.07 -8.40 0.44
CA MET A 53 -4.00 -9.33 0.05
C MET A 53 -4.33 -10.80 0.35
N GLN A 54 -5.18 -11.09 1.33
CA GLN A 54 -5.59 -12.45 1.69
C GLN A 54 -6.69 -13.03 0.80
N GLY A 55 -7.35 -12.18 -0.01
CA GLY A 55 -8.16 -12.50 -1.20
C GLY A 55 -8.83 -13.86 -1.26
#